data_AF-A0A8J5NW26-F1
#
_entry.id   AF-A0A8J5NW26-F1
#
_cell.length_a   1.000
_cell.length_b   1.000
_cell.length_c   1.000
_cell.angle_alpha   90.00
_cell.angle_beta   90.00
_cell.angle_gamma   90.00
#
_symmetry.space_group_name_H-M   'P 1'
#
loop_
_entity.id
_entity.type
_entity.pdbx_description
1 polymer ?
#
loop_
_entity_poly.entity_id
_entity_poly.type
_entity_poly.pdbx_seq_one_letter_code
_entity_poly.pdbx_strand_id
1 'polypeptide(L)'
;MVGSRKAGSMHNNENEGWRGYRLDQIESKARRSVATVKPDIFTINAGSNDCIQNYQLDIFRERMDNLLEYLWKTSPHSSIILSTLLVNADEQVNSRVLDINSHLQYLVVLKEAERKRIVLADMYSTKGPQLDDLMDGTHPNDYGYNKMAHIWFNAIQKARADGFFEEVNLQAKPHERIEY
;
A
#
# COMPACT_ATOMS: atom_id res chain seq x y z
N MET A 1 -11.08 -7.40 -3.04
CA MET A 1 -9.96 -6.75 -3.72
C MET A 1 -10.34 -6.50 -5.19
N VAL A 2 -9.61 -5.63 -5.87
CA VAL A 2 -9.82 -5.27 -7.27
C VAL A 2 -8.44 -5.10 -7.91
N GLY A 3 -8.33 -5.39 -9.20
CA GLY A 3 -7.06 -5.27 -9.91
C GLY A 3 -7.00 -6.16 -11.14
N SER A 4 -5.97 -5.96 -11.97
CA SER A 4 -5.81 -6.65 -13.23
C SER A 4 -5.15 -8.04 -13.12
N ARG A 5 -4.63 -8.42 -11.95
CA ARG A 5 -4.01 -9.74 -11.72
C ARG A 5 -4.80 -10.56 -10.73
N LYS A 6 -4.70 -11.89 -10.82
CA LYS A 6 -5.20 -12.83 -9.80
C LYS A 6 -4.03 -13.61 -9.20
N ALA A 7 -3.89 -13.61 -7.88
CA ALA A 7 -2.86 -14.37 -7.17
C ALA A 7 -3.27 -14.69 -5.73
N GLY A 8 -2.93 -15.89 -5.26
CA GLY A 8 -3.37 -16.40 -3.95
C GLY A 8 -4.64 -17.23 -4.02
N SER A 9 -4.94 -17.97 -2.95
CA SER A 9 -6.04 -18.93 -2.86
C SER A 9 -7.36 -18.36 -2.32
N MET A 10 -7.38 -17.08 -1.92
CA MET A 10 -8.59 -16.42 -1.40
C MET A 10 -9.63 -16.17 -2.49
N HIS A 11 -10.92 -16.13 -2.11
CA HIS A 11 -12.04 -16.00 -3.05
C HIS A 11 -11.94 -14.76 -3.95
N ASN A 12 -11.62 -13.61 -3.36
CA ASN A 12 -11.35 -12.38 -4.10
C ASN A 12 -9.85 -12.10 -4.10
N ASN A 13 -9.16 -12.65 -5.09
CA ASN A 13 -7.70 -12.61 -5.22
C ASN A 13 -7.18 -11.62 -6.27
N GLU A 14 -8.03 -10.68 -6.70
CA GLU A 14 -7.65 -9.64 -7.66
C GLU A 14 -6.73 -8.60 -7.01
N ASN A 15 -5.63 -8.24 -7.65
CA ASN A 15 -4.64 -7.31 -7.09
C ASN A 15 -3.79 -6.62 -8.17
N GLU A 16 -3.05 -5.60 -7.73
CA GLU A 16 -2.04 -4.88 -8.52
C GLU A 16 -0.62 -5.11 -7.96
N GLY A 17 -0.35 -6.30 -7.42
CA GLY A 17 1.00 -6.67 -6.98
C GLY A 17 1.85 -7.10 -8.17
N TRP A 18 3.05 -6.56 -8.35
CA TRP A 18 3.94 -6.85 -9.48
C TRP A 18 5.33 -7.28 -9.00
N ARG A 19 5.69 -8.55 -9.26
CA ARG A 19 6.99 -9.11 -8.84
C ARG A 19 8.12 -8.38 -9.57
N GLY A 20 9.14 -7.96 -8.82
CA GLY A 20 10.33 -7.28 -9.36
C GLY A 20 10.12 -5.84 -9.82
N TYR A 21 8.92 -5.27 -9.67
CA TYR A 21 8.64 -3.93 -10.16
C TYR A 21 9.07 -2.85 -9.17
N ARG A 22 9.70 -1.82 -9.70
CA ARG A 22 9.97 -0.55 -9.02
C ARG A 22 8.74 0.35 -9.02
N LEU A 23 8.81 1.43 -8.25
CA LEU A 23 7.72 2.39 -8.09
C LEU A 23 7.24 3.03 -9.41
N ASP A 24 8.13 3.31 -10.38
CA ASP A 24 7.78 3.88 -11.70
C ASP A 24 6.94 2.89 -12.53
N GLN A 25 7.29 1.62 -12.45
CA GLN A 25 6.59 0.55 -13.16
C GLN A 25 5.24 0.24 -12.51
N ILE A 26 5.18 0.31 -11.16
CA ILE A 26 3.92 0.21 -10.40
C ILE A 26 3.00 1.38 -10.74
N GLU A 27 3.50 2.62 -10.78
CA GLU A 27 2.73 3.79 -11.18
C GLU A 27 2.15 3.63 -12.60
N SER A 28 2.96 3.13 -13.55
CA SER A 28 2.47 2.82 -14.91
C SER A 28 1.30 1.82 -14.89
N LYS A 29 1.30 0.83 -13.99
CA LYS A 29 0.21 -0.14 -13.82
C LYS A 29 -1.01 0.51 -13.18
N ALA A 30 -0.83 1.26 -12.09
CA ALA A 30 -1.90 2.00 -11.43
C ALA A 30 -2.62 2.94 -12.41
N ARG A 31 -1.87 3.65 -13.26
CA ARG A 31 -2.44 4.57 -14.27
C ARG A 31 -3.34 3.89 -15.29
N ARG A 32 -3.18 2.58 -15.51
CA ARG A 32 -4.04 1.79 -16.40
C ARG A 32 -5.29 1.26 -15.71
N SER A 33 -5.18 0.85 -14.45
CA SER A 33 -6.27 0.13 -13.76
C SER A 33 -7.16 1.05 -12.92
N VAL A 34 -6.60 2.03 -12.20
CA VAL A 34 -7.30 2.78 -11.15
C VAL A 34 -8.49 3.57 -11.68
N ALA A 35 -8.38 4.17 -12.86
CA ALA A 35 -9.50 4.89 -13.49
C ALA A 35 -10.71 3.98 -13.79
N THR A 36 -10.47 2.69 -13.97
CA THR A 36 -11.50 1.67 -14.26
C THR A 36 -12.05 1.09 -12.96
N VAL A 37 -11.18 0.65 -12.05
CA VAL A 37 -11.60 -0.08 -10.85
C VAL A 37 -12.02 0.80 -9.67
N LYS A 38 -11.54 2.06 -9.63
CA LYS A 38 -11.85 3.09 -8.61
C LYS A 38 -11.96 2.56 -7.17
N PRO A 39 -10.84 2.07 -6.58
CA PRO A 39 -10.86 1.47 -5.24
C PRO A 39 -11.19 2.50 -4.15
N ASP A 40 -11.96 2.09 -3.15
CA ASP A 40 -12.19 2.88 -1.94
C ASP A 40 -11.00 2.86 -0.98
N ILE A 41 -10.18 1.81 -1.04
CA ILE A 41 -8.98 1.65 -0.22
C ILE A 41 -7.82 1.16 -1.09
N PHE A 42 -6.68 1.85 -1.00
CA PHE A 42 -5.41 1.40 -1.54
C PHE A 42 -4.49 0.92 -0.41
N THR A 43 -3.89 -0.26 -0.55
CA THR A 43 -2.81 -0.73 0.32
C THR A 43 -1.51 -0.76 -0.46
N ILE A 44 -0.51 0.02 -0.05
CA ILE A 44 0.72 0.24 -0.84
C ILE A 44 1.95 -0.24 -0.06
N ASN A 45 2.57 -1.30 -0.56
CA ASN A 45 3.94 -1.71 -0.22
C ASN A 45 4.76 -1.71 -1.52
N ALA A 46 5.55 -0.65 -1.74
CA ALA A 46 6.30 -0.44 -2.97
C ALA A 46 7.58 0.34 -2.67
N GLY A 47 8.71 -0.14 -3.18
CA GLY A 47 10.03 0.48 -3.00
C GLY A 47 11.18 -0.51 -2.73
N SER A 48 10.88 -1.76 -2.34
CA SER A 48 11.92 -2.77 -2.14
C SER A 48 12.76 -3.01 -3.39
N ASN A 49 12.14 -3.00 -4.59
CA ASN A 49 12.87 -3.15 -5.84
C ASN A 49 13.67 -1.90 -6.22
N ASP A 50 13.21 -0.69 -5.86
CA ASP A 50 14.01 0.52 -5.99
C ASP A 50 15.28 0.41 -5.11
N CYS A 51 15.14 -0.11 -3.88
CA CYS A 51 16.28 -0.37 -2.98
C CYS A 51 17.22 -1.46 -3.50
N ILE A 52 16.69 -2.58 -4.01
CA ILE A 52 17.50 -3.68 -4.56
C ILE A 52 18.26 -3.22 -5.81
N GLN A 53 17.59 -2.46 -6.69
CA GLN A 53 18.14 -2.01 -7.96
C GLN A 53 18.90 -0.68 -7.86
N ASN A 54 18.97 -0.07 -6.67
CA ASN A 54 19.57 1.23 -6.40
C ASN A 54 19.07 2.33 -7.38
N TYR A 55 17.75 2.40 -7.57
CA TYR A 55 17.15 3.21 -8.63
C TYR A 55 16.49 4.47 -8.06
N GLN A 56 17.05 5.63 -8.41
CA GLN A 56 16.46 6.96 -8.17
C GLN A 56 15.94 7.14 -6.73
N LEU A 57 16.75 6.74 -5.75
CA LEU A 57 16.37 6.78 -4.32
C LEU A 57 16.32 8.20 -3.77
N ASP A 58 17.18 9.08 -4.31
CA ASP A 58 17.25 10.51 -4.01
C ASP A 58 15.93 11.24 -4.28
N ILE A 59 15.17 10.80 -5.28
CA ILE A 59 13.85 11.35 -5.64
C ILE A 59 12.70 10.39 -5.32
N PHE A 60 12.93 9.32 -4.54
CA PHE A 60 11.89 8.33 -4.24
C PHE A 60 10.67 8.95 -3.56
N ARG A 61 10.89 9.89 -2.63
CA ARG A 61 9.82 10.60 -1.93
C ARG A 61 8.88 11.33 -2.90
N GLU A 62 9.46 12.06 -3.86
CA GLU A 62 8.68 12.80 -4.87
C GLU A 62 7.88 11.83 -5.77
N ARG A 63 8.51 10.73 -6.20
CA ARG A 63 7.84 9.69 -7.00
C ARG A 63 6.67 9.06 -6.25
N MET A 64 6.84 8.78 -4.96
CA MET A 64 5.76 8.24 -4.12
C MET A 64 4.65 9.28 -3.94
N ASP A 65 4.99 10.53 -3.62
CA ASP A 65 4.02 11.61 -3.47
C ASP A 65 3.16 11.78 -4.74
N ASN A 66 3.79 11.80 -5.91
CA ASN A 66 3.11 11.87 -7.20
C ASN A 66 2.15 10.68 -7.44
N LEU A 67 2.54 9.47 -7.05
CA LEU A 67 1.63 8.31 -7.10
C LEU A 67 0.43 8.52 -6.17
N LEU A 68 0.65 8.93 -4.92
CA LEU A 68 -0.43 9.16 -3.95
C LEU A 68 -1.42 10.22 -4.46
N GLU A 69 -0.91 11.36 -4.96
CA GLU A 69 -1.74 12.42 -5.54
C GLU A 69 -2.51 11.95 -6.78
N TYR A 70 -1.89 11.13 -7.64
CA TYR A 70 -2.59 10.52 -8.76
C TYR A 70 -3.75 9.62 -8.31
N LEU A 71 -3.54 8.80 -7.27
CA LEU A 71 -4.56 7.90 -6.74
C LEU A 71 -5.75 8.69 -6.18
N TRP A 72 -5.51 9.71 -5.34
CA TRP A 72 -6.58 10.57 -4.85
C TRP A 72 -7.25 11.38 -5.96
N LYS A 73 -6.51 11.89 -6.94
CA LYS A 73 -7.11 12.59 -8.08
C LYS A 73 -8.06 11.69 -8.87
N THR A 74 -7.72 10.41 -9.02
CA THR A 74 -8.47 9.45 -9.83
C THR A 74 -9.59 8.77 -9.04
N SER A 75 -9.43 8.66 -7.71
CA SER A 75 -10.42 8.11 -6.78
C SER A 75 -10.54 9.05 -5.57
N PRO A 76 -11.27 10.19 -5.70
CA PRO A 76 -11.27 11.29 -4.71
C PRO A 76 -11.74 10.94 -3.30
N HIS A 77 -12.51 9.88 -3.16
CA HIS A 77 -13.02 9.42 -1.86
C HIS A 77 -12.19 8.28 -1.25
N SER A 78 -11.14 7.85 -1.94
CA SER A 78 -10.33 6.72 -1.49
C SER A 78 -9.49 7.05 -0.25
N SER A 79 -9.24 6.00 0.52
CA SER A 79 -8.27 5.97 1.60
C SER A 79 -6.99 5.30 1.13
N ILE A 80 -5.84 5.75 1.62
CA ILE A 80 -4.56 5.10 1.36
C ILE A 80 -3.99 4.56 2.66
N ILE A 81 -3.68 3.28 2.69
CA ILE A 81 -2.85 2.67 3.71
C ILE A 81 -1.45 2.51 3.11
N LEU A 82 -0.52 3.35 3.55
CA LEU A 82 0.87 3.33 3.08
C LEU A 82 1.71 2.56 4.08
N SER A 83 2.36 1.49 3.63
CA SER A 83 3.28 0.74 4.50
C SER A 83 4.72 1.21 4.38
N THR A 84 5.49 1.05 5.46
CA THR A 84 6.94 0.94 5.33
C THR A 84 7.32 -0.35 4.59
N LEU A 85 8.51 -0.38 4.03
CA LEU A 85 9.13 -1.58 3.46
C LEU A 85 9.55 -2.57 4.56
N LEU A 86 9.64 -3.84 4.18
CA LEU A 86 10.11 -4.92 5.04
C LEU A 86 11.64 -4.89 5.21
N VAL A 87 12.12 -5.56 6.25
CA VAL A 87 13.56 -5.86 6.40
C VAL A 87 14.10 -6.64 5.20
N ASN A 88 15.37 -6.39 4.87
CA ASN A 88 16.12 -7.15 3.88
C ASN A 88 17.35 -7.80 4.54
N ALA A 89 17.72 -9.01 4.12
CA ALA A 89 18.89 -9.71 4.67
C ALA A 89 20.22 -9.16 4.14
N ASP A 90 20.24 -8.50 2.98
CA ASP A 90 21.42 -7.78 2.50
C ASP A 90 21.52 -6.43 3.24
N GLU A 91 22.60 -6.23 3.99
CA GLU A 91 22.78 -5.04 4.83
C GLU A 91 22.81 -3.72 4.02
N GLN A 92 23.35 -3.72 2.81
CA GLN A 92 23.38 -2.53 1.97
C GLN A 92 21.99 -2.20 1.44
N VAL A 93 21.24 -3.21 1.00
CA VAL A 93 19.82 -3.05 0.62
C VAL A 93 19.01 -2.59 1.83
N ASN A 94 19.24 -3.17 3.00
CA ASN A 94 18.49 -2.85 4.20
C ASN A 94 18.77 -1.43 4.72
N SER A 95 20.00 -0.93 4.55
CA SER A 95 20.31 0.48 4.81
C SER A 95 19.49 1.43 3.92
N ARG A 96 19.29 1.07 2.64
CA ARG A 96 18.44 1.84 1.71
C ARG A 96 16.96 1.72 2.09
N VAL A 97 16.52 0.55 2.53
CA VAL A 97 15.17 0.32 3.07
C VAL A 97 14.89 1.25 4.25
N LEU A 98 15.82 1.36 5.20
CA LEU A 98 15.68 2.24 6.37
C LEU A 98 15.55 3.72 5.97
N ASP A 99 16.38 4.17 5.02
CA ASP A 99 16.32 5.53 4.47
C ASP A 99 14.96 5.80 3.79
N ILE A 100 14.53 4.91 2.91
CA ILE A 100 13.21 5.00 2.25
C ILE A 100 12.06 4.96 3.26
N ASN A 101 12.15 4.14 4.31
CA ASN A 101 11.13 4.08 5.36
C ASN A 101 10.98 5.41 6.09
N SER A 102 12.08 6.14 6.31
CA SER A 102 12.01 7.48 6.90
C SER A 102 11.24 8.47 6.00
N HIS A 103 11.42 8.38 4.68
CA HIS A 103 10.69 9.18 3.70
C HIS A 103 9.21 8.82 3.64
N LEU A 104 8.87 7.53 3.72
CA LEU A 104 7.48 7.05 3.73
C LEU A 104 6.74 7.52 4.98
N GLN A 105 7.38 7.40 6.16
CA GLN A 105 6.82 7.91 7.42
C GLN A 105 6.62 9.42 7.37
N TYR A 106 7.60 10.17 6.87
CA TYR A 106 7.48 11.61 6.69
C TYR A 106 6.32 11.99 5.74
N LEU A 107 6.15 11.26 4.63
CA LEU A 107 5.02 11.49 3.71
C LEU A 107 3.68 11.28 4.38
N VAL A 108 3.51 10.24 5.21
CA VAL A 108 2.26 10.05 5.96
C VAL A 108 1.97 11.27 6.84
N VAL A 109 2.94 11.72 7.64
CA VAL A 109 2.79 12.90 8.51
C VAL A 109 2.41 14.16 7.70
N LEU A 110 3.07 14.38 6.56
CA LEU A 110 2.77 15.50 5.68
C LEU A 110 1.31 15.43 5.16
N LYS A 111 0.88 14.27 4.69
CA LYS A 111 -0.47 14.06 4.13
C LYS A 111 -1.56 14.08 5.19
N GLU A 112 -1.28 13.64 6.41
CA GLU A 112 -2.17 13.84 7.56
C GLU A 112 -2.34 15.33 7.87
N ALA A 113 -1.27 16.13 7.86
CA ALA A 113 -1.34 17.57 8.05
C ALA A 113 -2.14 18.29 6.94
N GLU A 114 -2.09 17.76 5.71
CA GLU A 114 -2.93 18.17 4.58
C GLU A 114 -4.39 17.67 4.67
N ARG A 115 -4.75 16.95 5.74
CA ARG A 115 -6.07 16.32 5.97
C ARG A 115 -6.45 15.29 4.90
N LYS A 116 -5.46 14.64 4.28
CA LYS A 116 -5.70 13.52 3.36
C LYS A 116 -6.06 12.26 4.16
N ARG A 117 -6.80 11.35 3.53
CA ARG A 117 -7.20 10.05 4.09
C ARG A 117 -6.06 9.04 3.96
N ILE A 118 -5.07 9.13 4.85
CA ILE A 118 -3.90 8.26 4.86
C ILE A 118 -3.67 7.64 6.25
N VAL A 119 -3.22 6.38 6.29
CA VAL A 119 -2.79 5.72 7.53
C VAL A 119 -1.48 4.98 7.27
N LEU A 120 -0.53 5.07 8.20
CA LEU A 120 0.71 4.30 8.18
C LEU A 120 0.46 2.84 8.61
N ALA A 121 1.00 1.90 7.84
CA ALA A 121 1.14 0.50 8.22
C ALA A 121 2.63 0.17 8.43
N ASP A 122 3.13 0.27 9.67
CA ASP A 122 4.55 0.10 9.98
C ASP A 122 4.97 -1.38 9.99
N MET A 123 5.43 -1.85 8.84
CA MET A 123 5.90 -3.21 8.60
C MET A 123 7.35 -3.45 9.01
N TYR A 124 8.13 -2.41 9.29
CA TYR A 124 9.53 -2.55 9.75
C TYR A 124 9.61 -2.67 11.28
N SER A 125 8.49 -2.46 11.98
CA SER A 125 8.40 -2.62 13.44
C SER A 125 8.69 -4.04 13.91
N THR A 126 8.87 -4.21 15.22
CA THR A 126 9.04 -5.53 15.87
C THR A 126 7.83 -6.46 15.72
N LYS A 127 6.68 -5.93 15.28
CA LYS A 127 5.47 -6.71 14.96
C LYS A 127 5.44 -7.19 13.51
N GLY A 128 6.28 -6.63 12.65
CA GLY A 128 6.40 -6.99 11.25
C GLY A 128 7.35 -8.16 11.00
N PRO A 129 7.49 -8.59 9.73
CA PRO A 129 8.44 -9.61 9.33
C PRO A 129 9.86 -9.29 9.78
N GLN A 130 10.52 -10.26 10.39
CA GLN A 130 11.93 -10.25 10.77
C GLN A 130 12.73 -11.14 9.81
N LEU A 131 14.06 -11.19 9.96
CA LEU A 131 14.94 -11.91 9.02
C LEU A 131 14.62 -13.42 8.91
N ASP A 132 14.21 -14.05 10.02
CA ASP A 132 13.79 -15.46 10.08
C ASP A 132 12.43 -15.72 9.42
N ASP A 133 11.65 -14.66 9.18
CA ASP A 133 10.41 -14.73 8.42
C ASP A 133 10.65 -14.63 6.89
N LEU A 134 11.89 -14.56 6.41
CA LEU A 134 12.21 -14.43 4.97
C LEU A 134 12.65 -15.76 4.35
N MET A 135 12.20 -16.03 3.12
CA MET A 135 12.57 -17.26 2.38
C MET A 135 13.89 -17.14 1.61
N ASP A 136 14.14 -15.97 1.04
CA ASP A 136 15.29 -15.69 0.16
C ASP A 136 16.03 -14.40 0.55
N GLY A 137 15.80 -13.92 1.77
CA GLY A 137 16.34 -12.66 2.27
C GLY A 137 15.59 -11.41 1.82
N THR A 138 14.53 -11.54 1.01
CA THR A 138 13.67 -10.42 0.58
C THR A 138 12.18 -10.74 0.77
N HIS A 139 11.74 -11.92 0.37
CA HIS A 139 10.33 -12.28 0.36
C HIS A 139 9.94 -13.01 1.65
N PRO A 140 8.81 -12.62 2.29
CA PRO A 140 8.29 -13.33 3.45
C PRO A 140 7.94 -14.79 3.15
N ASN A 141 8.09 -15.64 4.16
CA ASN A 141 7.40 -16.93 4.26
C ASN A 141 5.96 -16.72 4.78
N ASP A 142 5.23 -17.82 5.00
CA ASP A 142 3.84 -17.75 5.46
C ASP A 142 3.67 -17.05 6.83
N TYR A 143 4.64 -17.19 7.74
CA TYR A 143 4.62 -16.49 9.03
C TYR A 143 4.81 -14.98 8.86
N GLY A 144 5.76 -14.57 8.01
CA GLY A 144 5.96 -13.17 7.67
C GLY A 144 4.73 -12.57 6.98
N TYR A 145 4.13 -13.27 6.02
CA TYR A 145 2.87 -12.82 5.40
C TYR A 145 1.72 -12.71 6.40
N ASN A 146 1.64 -13.62 7.38
CA ASN A 146 0.66 -13.51 8.45
C ASN A 146 0.87 -12.23 9.29
N LYS A 147 2.11 -11.93 9.71
CA LYS A 147 2.45 -10.68 10.41
C LYS A 147 2.05 -9.43 9.61
N MET A 148 2.36 -9.42 8.31
CA MET A 148 1.93 -8.33 7.42
C MET A 148 0.41 -8.20 7.39
N ALA A 149 -0.32 -9.32 7.29
CA ALA A 149 -1.79 -9.31 7.26
C ALA A 149 -2.38 -8.68 8.53
N HIS A 150 -1.82 -8.97 9.70
CA HIS A 150 -2.23 -8.35 10.97
C HIS A 150 -1.99 -6.84 10.99
N ILE A 151 -0.86 -6.37 10.47
CA ILE A 151 -0.54 -4.93 10.40
C ILE A 151 -1.48 -4.22 9.43
N TRP A 152 -1.71 -4.78 8.24
CA TRP A 152 -2.69 -4.26 7.29
C TRP A 152 -4.08 -4.16 7.90
N PHE A 153 -4.53 -5.24 8.56
CA PHE A 153 -5.85 -5.27 9.20
C PHE A 153 -5.99 -4.15 10.23
N ASN A 154 -5.00 -3.98 11.11
CA ASN A 154 -5.03 -2.92 12.13
C ASN A 154 -5.05 -1.51 11.52
N ALA A 155 -4.27 -1.28 10.46
CA ALA A 155 -4.26 0.02 9.78
C ALA A 155 -5.58 0.32 9.04
N ILE A 156 -6.20 -0.69 8.43
CA ILE A 156 -7.54 -0.59 7.83
C ILE A 156 -8.59 -0.28 8.91
N GLN A 157 -8.54 -0.96 10.06
CA GLN A 157 -9.44 -0.69 11.19
C GLN A 157 -9.25 0.73 11.75
N LYS A 158 -8.01 1.24 11.78
CA LYS A 158 -7.75 2.64 12.15
C LYS A 158 -8.37 3.62 11.15
N ALA A 159 -8.15 3.41 9.84
CA ALA A 159 -8.77 4.24 8.81
C ALA A 159 -10.30 4.22 8.87
N ARG A 160 -10.91 3.08 9.23
CA ARG A 160 -12.34 2.98 9.51
C ARG A 160 -12.75 3.83 10.73
N ALA A 161 -12.02 3.72 11.84
CA ALA A 161 -12.30 4.47 13.05
C ALA A 161 -12.17 6.00 12.85
N ASP A 162 -11.30 6.41 11.93
CA ASP A 162 -11.13 7.82 11.52
C ASP A 162 -12.20 8.31 10.53
N GLY A 163 -13.13 7.45 10.11
CA GLY A 163 -14.19 7.79 9.16
C GLY A 163 -13.68 7.98 7.72
N PHE A 164 -12.56 7.35 7.34
CA PHE A 164 -12.00 7.51 6.00
C PHE A 164 -12.74 6.70 4.93
N PHE A 165 -13.47 5.67 5.34
CA PHE A 165 -14.39 4.92 4.49
C PHE A 165 -15.51 4.31 5.34
N GLU A 166 -16.63 3.99 4.71
CA GLU A 166 -17.77 3.31 5.32
C GLU A 166 -17.87 1.88 4.79
N GLU A 167 -18.46 0.97 5.57
CA GLU A 167 -18.90 -0.30 5.01
C GLU A 167 -20.05 -0.04 4.02
N VAL A 168 -19.97 -0.62 2.83
CA VAL A 168 -21.14 -0.77 1.98
C VAL A 168 -22.13 -1.61 2.78
N ASN A 169 -23.23 -0.99 3.21
CA ASN A 169 -24.30 -1.70 3.88
C ASN A 169 -24.98 -2.61 2.85
N LEU A 170 -24.55 -3.87 2.76
CA LEU A 170 -25.08 -4.86 1.82
C LEU A 170 -26.58 -5.19 2.08
N GLN A 171 -27.17 -4.66 3.15
CA GLN A 171 -28.60 -4.75 3.45
C GLN A 171 -29.40 -3.50 3.04
N ALA A 172 -28.76 -2.41 2.61
CA ALA A 172 -29.47 -1.24 2.10
C ALA A 172 -30.01 -1.58 0.70
N LYS A 173 -31.34 -1.76 0.61
CA LYS A 173 -32.04 -1.88 -0.68
C LYS A 173 -31.65 -0.69 -1.57
N PRO A 174 -31.54 -0.87 -2.90
CA PRO A 174 -31.27 0.24 -3.79
C PRO A 174 -32.34 1.31 -3.57
N HIS A 175 -31.92 2.53 -3.23
CA HIS A 175 -32.81 3.68 -3.13
C HIS A 175 -33.63 3.77 -4.42
N GLU A 176 -34.96 3.75 -4.27
CA GLU A 176 -35.89 4.12 -5.33
C GLU A 176 -35.52 5.53 -5.81
N ARG A 177 -35.14 5.62 -7.09
CA ARG A 177 -35.04 6.90 -7.78
C ARG A 177 -36.43 7.51 -7.82
N ILE A 178 -36.66 8.53 -7.01
CA ILE A 178 -37.77 9.46 -7.22
C ILE A 178 -37.35 10.35 -8.39
N GLU A 179 -37.94 10.12 -9.55
CA GLU A 179 -37.89 11.07 -10.66
C GLU A 179 -38.78 12.27 -10.32
N TYR A 180 -38.26 13.48 -10.54
CA TYR A 180 -39.03 14.71 -10.69
C TYR A 180 -38.96 15.13 -12.16
#